data_AF-A0A497RNB2-F1
#
_entry.id   AF-A0A497RNB2-F1
#
_cell.length_a   1.000
_cell.length_b   1.000
_cell.length_c   1.000
_cell.angle_alpha   90.00
_cell.angle_beta   90.00
_cell.angle_gamma   90.00
#
_symmetry.space_group_name_H-M   'P 1'
#
loop_
_entity.id
_entity.type
_entity.pdbx_description
1 polymer ?
#
loop_
_entity_poly.entity_id
_entity_poly.type
_entity_poly.pdbx_seq_one_letter_code
_entity_poly.pdbx_strand_id
1 'polypeptide(L)'
;WDSIIVFDQRYKELFSGIFPSEKIHIVSFPCYIPKQISKKRARKALDLYEEENIIFTYGRFYLLPDVLSEIARRDYGIRYLCMVRSIEKYKELAGLSTKFPFLDIRLCRYPIFSDEFHNFIFSSDAIIFYRKSASHNPVSSSAHICLGFYRPIICPDNEFFCTFTNEVIKYKNVEEIVRGVIDVLENGDEVLRAAKKYVEKNSAERIARRILDL
;
A
#
# COMPACT_ATOMS: atom_id res chain seq x y z
N TRP A 1 -33.77 8.43 -5.35
CA TRP A 1 -32.50 7.94 -5.89
C TRP A 1 -32.81 6.83 -6.88
N ASP A 2 -32.30 6.97 -8.09
CA ASP A 2 -32.47 5.97 -9.16
C ASP A 2 -31.49 4.82 -8.96
N SER A 3 -30.24 5.13 -8.57
CA SER A 3 -29.18 4.17 -8.24
C SER A 3 -28.39 4.61 -7.00
N ILE A 4 -27.88 3.64 -6.24
CA ILE A 4 -27.03 3.82 -5.05
C ILE A 4 -25.73 3.04 -5.27
N ILE A 5 -24.61 3.72 -5.14
CA ILE A 5 -23.29 3.16 -5.41
C ILE A 5 -22.56 2.95 -4.10
N VAL A 6 -22.02 1.74 -3.90
CA VAL A 6 -21.21 1.38 -2.74
C VAL A 6 -19.91 0.70 -3.16
N PHE A 7 -18.86 0.81 -2.35
CA PHE A 7 -17.54 0.29 -2.68
C PHE A 7 -17.25 -1.14 -2.19
N ASP A 8 -18.15 -1.68 -1.37
CA ASP A 8 -17.93 -2.91 -0.63
C ASP A 8 -19.27 -3.63 -0.43
N GLN A 9 -19.24 -4.96 -0.50
CA GLN A 9 -20.39 -5.83 -0.23
C GLN A 9 -20.98 -5.59 1.16
N ARG A 10 -20.15 -5.28 2.16
CA ARG A 10 -20.59 -4.97 3.53
C ARG A 10 -21.46 -3.73 3.61
N TYR A 11 -21.28 -2.77 2.69
CA TYR A 11 -22.19 -1.61 2.59
C TYR A 11 -23.50 -2.00 1.93
N LYS A 12 -23.48 -2.88 0.91
CA LYS A 12 -24.72 -3.37 0.30
C LYS A 12 -25.61 -4.07 1.33
N GLU A 13 -25.03 -4.92 2.16
CA GLU A 13 -25.72 -5.62 3.25
C GLU A 13 -26.30 -4.67 4.30
N LEU A 14 -25.57 -3.60 4.65
CA LEU A 14 -26.06 -2.59 5.59
C LEU A 14 -27.26 -1.82 5.02
N PHE A 15 -27.22 -1.49 3.73
CA PHE A 15 -28.22 -0.64 3.09
C PHE A 15 -29.41 -1.40 2.49
N SER A 16 -29.33 -2.72 2.32
CA SER A 16 -30.43 -3.53 1.78
C SER A 16 -31.68 -3.57 2.65
N GLY A 17 -31.58 -3.22 3.92
CA GLY A 17 -32.74 -3.04 4.82
C GLY A 17 -33.40 -1.66 4.73
N ILE A 18 -32.79 -0.71 4.02
CA ILE A 18 -33.23 0.69 3.90
C ILE A 18 -33.66 1.00 2.47
N PHE A 19 -32.91 0.49 1.49
CA PHE A 19 -33.15 0.70 0.07
C PHE A 19 -33.34 -0.64 -0.65
N PRO A 20 -34.13 -0.66 -1.75
CA PRO A 20 -34.29 -1.87 -2.55
C PRO A 20 -32.94 -2.38 -3.07
N SER A 21 -32.69 -3.68 -2.93
CA SER A 21 -31.39 -4.30 -3.18
C SER A 21 -30.95 -4.21 -4.65
N GLU A 22 -31.91 -4.11 -5.57
CA GLU A 22 -31.71 -3.93 -7.00
C GLU A 22 -31.18 -2.54 -7.36
N LYS A 23 -31.38 -1.53 -6.50
CA LYS A 23 -30.85 -0.17 -6.67
C LYS A 23 -29.46 0.00 -6.09
N ILE A 24 -28.92 -1.01 -5.39
CA ILE A 24 -27.61 -0.94 -4.74
C ILE A 24 -26.58 -1.68 -5.59
N HIS A 25 -25.68 -0.91 -6.20
CA HIS A 25 -24.64 -1.39 -7.10
C HIS A 25 -23.27 -1.29 -6.42
N ILE A 26 -22.52 -2.38 -6.50
CA ILE A 26 -21.15 -2.43 -5.98
C ILE A 26 -20.20 -2.09 -7.11
N VAL A 27 -19.40 -1.04 -6.93
CA VAL A 27 -18.28 -0.71 -7.82
C VAL A 27 -17.00 -0.67 -7.01
N SER A 28 -15.88 -1.15 -7.52
CA SER A 28 -14.61 -1.02 -6.80
C SER A 28 -14.22 0.45 -6.67
N PHE A 29 -13.53 0.80 -5.58
CA PHE A 29 -12.89 2.10 -5.47
C PHE A 29 -11.87 2.25 -6.62
N PRO A 30 -11.80 3.41 -7.30
CA PRO A 30 -10.96 3.54 -8.48
C PRO A 30 -9.47 3.51 -8.14
N CYS A 31 -8.69 2.77 -8.93
CA CYS A 31 -7.24 2.79 -8.89
C CYS A 31 -6.70 4.04 -9.59
N TYR A 32 -5.72 4.68 -8.96
CA TYR A 32 -4.91 5.73 -9.57
C TYR A 32 -3.87 5.08 -10.50
N ILE A 33 -3.57 5.70 -11.64
CA ILE A 33 -2.50 5.23 -12.54
C ILE A 33 -1.54 6.41 -12.76
N PRO A 34 -0.39 6.45 -12.05
CA PRO A 34 0.62 7.48 -12.25
C PRO A 34 1.31 7.32 -13.61
N LYS A 35 1.97 8.41 -14.05
CA LYS A 35 2.96 8.33 -15.13
C LYS A 35 4.08 7.38 -14.70
N GLN A 36 4.22 6.29 -15.44
CA GLN A 36 5.20 5.26 -15.13
C GLN A 36 6.63 5.77 -15.36
N ILE A 37 7.51 5.53 -14.38
CA ILE A 37 8.94 5.81 -14.47
C ILE A 37 9.75 4.59 -14.06
N SER A 38 11.01 4.53 -14.49
CA SER A 38 11.89 3.42 -14.10
C SER A 38 12.28 3.53 -12.62
N LYS A 39 12.43 2.36 -11.99
CA LYS A 39 12.94 2.21 -10.62
C LYS A 39 14.29 2.94 -10.43
N LYS A 40 15.19 2.81 -11.41
CA LYS A 40 16.49 3.53 -11.47
C LYS A 40 16.33 5.05 -11.37
N ARG A 41 15.39 5.63 -12.14
CA ARG A 41 15.14 7.08 -12.12
C ARG A 41 14.63 7.54 -10.76
N ALA A 42 13.72 6.79 -10.16
CA ALA A 42 13.18 7.10 -8.84
C ALA A 42 14.25 7.01 -7.73
N ARG A 43 15.10 5.97 -7.78
CA ARG A 43 16.24 5.81 -6.86
C ARG A 43 17.24 6.95 -6.97
N LYS A 44 17.58 7.35 -8.19
CA LYS A 44 18.45 8.52 -8.44
C LYS A 44 17.87 9.81 -7.85
N ALA A 45 16.55 10.01 -7.92
CA ALA A 45 15.88 11.19 -7.38
C ALA A 45 15.87 11.24 -5.83
N LEU A 46 16.19 10.14 -5.16
CA LEU A 46 16.21 10.01 -3.69
C LEU A 46 17.62 9.73 -3.13
N ASP A 47 18.65 9.80 -3.98
CA ASP A 47 20.03 9.43 -3.65
C ASP A 47 20.16 8.00 -3.08
N LEU A 48 19.47 7.05 -3.72
CA LEU A 48 19.47 5.62 -3.37
C LEU A 48 20.28 4.82 -4.39
N TYR A 49 20.92 3.72 -3.95
CA TYR A 49 21.71 2.87 -4.84
C TYR A 49 20.81 1.98 -5.71
N GLU A 50 21.26 1.69 -6.93
CA GLU A 50 20.44 1.01 -7.94
C GLU A 50 20.17 -0.46 -7.62
N GLU A 51 21.08 -1.14 -6.92
CA GLU A 51 21.02 -2.60 -6.67
C GLU A 51 20.55 -2.97 -5.25
N GLU A 52 20.05 -2.01 -4.45
CA GLU A 52 19.58 -2.29 -3.10
C GLU A 52 18.19 -2.96 -3.10
N ASN A 53 17.92 -3.81 -2.09
CA ASN A 53 16.57 -4.26 -1.76
C ASN A 53 15.92 -3.18 -0.90
N ILE A 54 14.90 -2.48 -1.41
CA ILE A 54 14.30 -1.32 -0.74
C ILE A 54 12.86 -1.61 -0.33
N ILE A 55 12.60 -1.61 0.97
CA ILE A 55 11.24 -1.72 1.50
C ILE A 55 10.77 -0.34 1.95
N PHE A 56 9.58 0.06 1.55
CA PHE A 56 9.05 1.39 1.83
C PHE A 56 7.84 1.33 2.77
N THR A 57 7.77 2.25 3.73
CA THR A 57 6.55 2.49 4.52
C THR A 57 6.30 3.98 4.74
N TYR A 58 5.02 4.33 4.91
CA TYR A 58 4.60 5.67 5.29
C TYR A 58 3.32 5.65 6.12
N GLY A 59 3.06 6.76 6.82
CA GLY A 59 1.81 7.01 7.54
C GLY A 59 1.81 6.49 8.98
N ARG A 60 1.71 5.18 9.19
CA ARG A 60 1.67 4.56 10.53
C ARG A 60 2.90 3.69 10.73
N PHE A 61 3.36 3.51 11.96
CA PHE A 61 4.67 2.89 12.26
C PHE A 61 4.65 1.98 13.50
N TYR A 62 3.48 1.54 13.96
CA TYR A 62 3.34 0.90 15.27
C TYR A 62 3.95 -0.53 15.37
N LEU A 63 4.23 -1.20 14.24
CA LEU A 63 4.97 -2.47 14.21
C LEU A 63 6.42 -2.28 13.73
N LEU A 64 6.83 -1.05 13.41
CA LEU A 64 8.14 -0.80 12.79
C LEU A 64 9.30 -1.33 13.66
N PRO A 65 9.36 -1.11 14.99
CA PRO A 65 10.47 -1.63 15.80
C PRO A 65 10.61 -3.16 15.77
N ASP A 66 9.48 -3.87 15.77
CA ASP A 66 9.45 -5.33 15.78
C ASP A 66 9.84 -5.90 14.42
N VAL A 67 9.32 -5.31 13.34
CA VAL A 67 9.69 -5.66 11.96
C VAL A 67 11.17 -5.42 11.70
N LEU A 68 11.71 -4.28 12.13
CA LEU A 68 13.15 -4.00 12.00
C LEU A 68 13.99 -5.01 12.80
N SER A 69 13.54 -5.39 14.00
CA SER A 69 14.23 -6.40 14.82
C SER A 69 14.28 -7.75 14.12
N GLU A 70 13.19 -8.18 13.49
CA GLU A 70 13.14 -9.43 12.74
C GLU A 70 13.97 -9.39 11.44
N ILE A 71 13.94 -8.28 10.69
CA ILE A 71 14.79 -8.11 9.50
C ILE A 71 16.27 -8.17 9.89
N ALA A 72 16.66 -7.47 10.97
CA ALA A 72 18.05 -7.45 11.43
C ALA A 72 18.59 -8.82 11.82
N ARG A 73 17.72 -9.73 12.31
CA ARG A 73 18.11 -11.10 12.69
C ARG A 73 18.48 -11.99 11.51
N ARG A 74 18.02 -11.66 10.31
CA ARG A 74 18.09 -12.56 9.15
C ARG A 74 18.99 -12.06 8.01
N ASP A 75 19.56 -10.86 8.14
CA ASP A 75 20.53 -10.22 7.24
C ASP A 75 20.21 -10.34 5.73
N TYR A 76 19.13 -9.72 5.30
CA TYR A 76 18.67 -9.76 3.89
C TYR A 76 19.22 -8.66 2.99
N GLY A 77 20.19 -7.86 3.45
CA GLY A 77 20.69 -6.71 2.68
C GLY A 77 19.61 -5.69 2.33
N ILE A 78 18.59 -5.53 3.19
CA ILE A 78 17.46 -4.63 2.97
C ILE A 78 17.80 -3.23 3.46
N ARG A 79 17.54 -2.21 2.65
CA ARG A 79 17.35 -0.83 3.10
C ARG A 79 15.87 -0.61 3.40
N TYR A 80 15.56 -0.19 4.62
CA TYR A 80 14.19 0.11 5.04
C TYR A 80 13.95 1.62 4.95
N LEU A 81 13.24 2.07 3.93
CA LEU A 81 12.90 3.47 3.70
C LEU A 81 11.59 3.85 4.41
N CYS A 82 11.65 4.86 5.27
CA CYS A 82 10.53 5.31 6.08
C CYS A 82 10.27 6.80 5.85
N MET A 83 9.12 7.16 5.26
CA MET A 83 8.75 8.57 5.08
C MET A 83 7.83 9.05 6.20
N VAL A 84 8.27 10.05 6.95
CA VAL A 84 7.53 10.70 8.04
C VAL A 84 7.16 12.14 7.67
N ARG A 85 6.00 12.61 8.12
CA ARG A 85 5.49 13.96 7.78
C ARG A 85 5.66 15.01 8.89
N SER A 86 5.86 14.58 10.13
CA SER A 86 6.03 15.48 11.28
C SER A 86 7.41 15.33 11.92
N ILE A 87 7.93 16.46 12.42
CA ILE A 87 9.19 16.52 13.14
C ILE A 87 9.11 15.67 14.42
N GLU A 88 7.96 15.68 15.09
CA GLU A 88 7.69 14.84 16.26
C GLU A 88 7.90 13.36 15.95
N LYS A 89 7.30 12.86 14.87
CA LYS A 89 7.45 11.45 14.48
C LYS A 89 8.88 11.13 14.03
N TYR A 90 9.55 12.06 13.35
CA TYR A 90 10.96 11.92 13.01
C TYR A 90 11.82 11.74 14.28
N LYS A 91 11.63 12.58 15.30
CA LYS A 91 12.37 12.49 16.57
C LYS A 91 12.06 11.19 17.33
N GLU A 92 10.81 10.76 17.34
CA GLU A 92 10.39 9.49 17.97
C GLU A 92 11.11 8.29 17.33
N LEU A 93 11.21 8.28 16.00
CA LEU A 93 11.82 7.16 15.27
C LEU A 93 13.35 7.28 15.12
N ALA A 94 13.95 8.45 15.36
CA ALA A 94 15.39 8.67 15.19
C ALA A 94 16.25 7.75 16.07
N GLY A 95 15.77 7.32 17.24
CA GLY A 95 16.48 6.33 18.07
C GLY A 95 16.59 4.96 17.39
N LEU A 96 15.65 4.60 16.50
CA LEU A 96 15.67 3.34 15.78
C LEU A 96 16.75 3.31 14.70
N SER A 97 17.07 4.43 14.04
CA SER A 97 18.12 4.46 13.02
C SER A 97 19.52 4.22 13.60
N THR A 98 19.74 4.56 14.88
CA THR A 98 20.98 4.20 15.58
C THR A 98 21.06 2.69 15.84
N LYS A 99 19.93 2.06 16.20
CA LYS A 99 19.85 0.62 16.47
C LYS A 99 19.85 -0.22 15.18
N PHE A 100 19.28 0.31 14.11
CA PHE A 100 19.10 -0.35 12.82
C PHE A 100 19.69 0.53 11.72
N PRO A 101 21.00 0.38 11.39
CA PRO A 101 21.68 1.25 10.42
C PRO A 101 21.10 1.19 9.00
N PHE A 102 20.33 0.14 8.70
CA PHE A 102 19.63 -0.01 7.43
C PHE A 102 18.27 0.73 7.36
N LEU A 103 17.83 1.36 8.45
CA LEU A 103 16.64 2.21 8.49
C LEU A 103 16.98 3.62 8.01
N ASP A 104 16.41 4.02 6.87
CA ASP A 104 16.52 5.36 6.30
C ASP A 104 15.22 6.14 6.53
N ILE A 105 15.24 7.12 7.44
CA ILE A 105 14.07 7.95 7.78
C ILE A 105 14.14 9.29 7.03
N ARG A 106 13.14 9.58 6.21
CA ARG A 106 13.03 10.83 5.45
C ARG A 106 11.86 11.68 5.97
N LEU A 107 12.16 12.87 6.50
CA LEU A 107 11.15 13.86 6.86
C LEU A 107 10.69 14.63 5.61
N CYS A 108 9.51 14.29 5.10
CA CYS A 108 8.96 14.90 3.88
C CYS A 108 7.46 15.16 4.03
N ARG A 109 6.96 16.24 3.41
CA ARG A 109 5.53 16.61 3.42
C ARG A 109 4.90 16.59 2.02
N TYR A 110 5.47 15.80 1.12
CA TYR A 110 5.02 15.72 -0.26
C TYR A 110 3.56 15.25 -0.35
N PRO A 111 2.72 15.93 -1.16
CA PRO A 111 1.37 15.48 -1.49
C PRO A 111 1.40 14.07 -2.11
N ILE A 112 0.34 13.28 -1.89
CA ILE A 112 0.31 11.88 -2.35
C ILE A 112 0.38 11.72 -3.87
N PHE A 113 -0.02 12.75 -4.62
CA PHE A 113 -0.02 12.76 -6.08
C PHE A 113 1.16 13.54 -6.69
N SER A 114 2.16 13.93 -5.89
CA SER A 114 3.34 14.64 -6.38
C SER A 114 4.43 13.66 -6.83
N ASP A 115 5.23 14.08 -7.81
CA ASP A 115 6.32 13.27 -8.34
C ASP A 115 7.34 12.89 -7.26
N GLU A 116 7.55 13.76 -6.27
CA GLU A 116 8.45 13.50 -5.14
C GLU A 116 7.93 12.36 -4.26
N PHE A 117 6.63 12.32 -3.95
CA PHE A 117 6.05 11.18 -3.22
C PHE A 117 6.08 9.90 -4.08
N HIS A 118 5.80 10.03 -5.38
CA HIS A 118 5.85 8.91 -6.32
C HIS A 118 7.23 8.27 -6.38
N ASN A 119 8.32 9.06 -6.27
CA ASN A 119 9.68 8.53 -6.26
C ASN A 119 9.90 7.52 -5.13
N PHE A 120 9.34 7.75 -3.93
CA PHE A 120 9.45 6.80 -2.81
C PHE A 120 8.83 5.44 -3.15
N ILE A 121 7.67 5.46 -3.80
CA ILE A 121 7.00 4.23 -4.19
C ILE A 121 7.78 3.54 -5.33
N PHE A 122 8.10 4.28 -6.40
CA PHE A 122 8.80 3.72 -7.55
C PHE A 122 10.21 3.22 -7.24
N SER A 123 10.88 3.74 -6.21
CA SER A 123 12.19 3.27 -5.77
C SER A 123 12.15 1.95 -5.00
N SER A 124 10.98 1.60 -4.44
CA SER A 124 10.80 0.44 -3.58
C SER A 124 10.57 -0.86 -4.34
N ASP A 125 10.93 -1.97 -3.70
CA ASP A 125 10.64 -3.34 -4.09
C ASP A 125 9.32 -3.82 -3.50
N ALA A 126 8.99 -3.36 -2.29
CA ALA A 126 7.68 -3.57 -1.68
C ALA A 126 7.26 -2.36 -0.83
N ILE A 127 5.95 -2.21 -0.66
CA ILE A 127 5.36 -1.23 0.26
C ILE A 127 4.73 -1.98 1.43
N ILE A 128 5.07 -1.62 2.65
CA ILE A 128 4.40 -2.14 3.85
C ILE A 128 3.41 -1.11 4.37
N PHE A 129 2.16 -1.52 4.57
CA PHE A 129 1.17 -0.75 5.30
C PHE A 129 0.98 -1.29 6.70
N TYR A 130 1.11 -0.41 7.68
CA TYR A 130 0.70 -0.68 9.05
C TYR A 130 -0.70 -0.10 9.30
N ARG A 131 -1.71 -0.94 9.52
CA ARG A 131 -3.08 -0.51 9.85
C ARG A 131 -3.73 -1.40 10.91
N LYS A 132 -4.25 -0.79 11.98
CA LYS A 132 -5.10 -1.50 12.96
C LYS A 132 -6.48 -1.78 12.35
N SER A 133 -7.15 -2.82 12.84
CA SER A 133 -8.52 -3.14 12.47
C SER A 133 -9.47 -1.98 12.80
N ALA A 134 -10.63 -1.98 12.15
CA ALA A 134 -11.68 -1.00 12.34
C ALA A 134 -12.98 -1.68 12.77
N SER A 135 -13.77 -1.01 13.60
CA SER A 135 -15.13 -1.42 13.95
C SER A 135 -16.20 -1.00 12.93
N HIS A 136 -15.77 -0.47 11.77
CA HIS A 136 -16.62 -0.04 10.66
C HIS A 136 -16.17 -0.72 9.37
N ASN A 137 -16.78 -0.37 8.23
CA ASN A 137 -16.51 -0.97 6.92
C ASN A 137 -15.62 -0.07 6.02
N PRO A 138 -14.34 0.18 6.35
CA PRO A 138 -13.50 1.04 5.53
C PRO A 138 -13.07 0.37 4.22
N VAL A 139 -12.74 1.20 3.23
CA VAL A 139 -12.00 0.80 2.03
C VAL A 139 -10.68 1.57 1.98
N SER A 140 -9.55 0.88 1.80
CA SER A 140 -8.24 1.53 1.77
C SER A 140 -8.01 2.29 0.47
N SER A 141 -8.25 3.60 0.47
CA SER A 141 -7.90 4.47 -0.66
C SER A 141 -6.39 4.45 -0.96
N SER A 142 -5.54 4.40 0.08
CA SER A 142 -4.09 4.30 -0.07
C SER A 142 -3.65 3.07 -0.87
N ALA A 143 -4.30 1.92 -0.67
CA ALA A 143 -4.00 0.72 -1.44
C ALA A 143 -4.37 0.87 -2.91
N HIS A 144 -5.58 1.38 -3.21
CA HIS A 144 -6.00 1.63 -4.58
C HIS A 144 -5.10 2.65 -5.30
N ILE A 145 -4.55 3.62 -4.57
CA ILE A 145 -3.54 4.55 -5.10
C ILE A 145 -2.21 3.83 -5.37
N CYS A 146 -1.70 3.09 -4.38
CA CYS A 146 -0.37 2.47 -4.47
C CYS A 146 -0.31 1.30 -5.46
N LEU A 147 -1.40 0.58 -5.68
CA LEU A 147 -1.47 -0.51 -6.68
C LEU A 147 -1.11 -0.02 -8.08
N GLY A 148 -1.46 1.22 -8.42
CA GLY A 148 -1.15 1.85 -9.71
C GLY A 148 0.33 2.03 -10.03
N PHE A 149 1.18 1.97 -9.01
CA PHE A 149 2.63 2.07 -9.16
C PHE A 149 3.26 0.73 -9.53
N TYR A 150 2.46 -0.34 -9.54
CA TYR A 150 2.91 -1.70 -9.83
C TYR A 150 4.06 -2.11 -8.92
N ARG A 151 3.83 -1.93 -7.61
CA ARG A 151 4.69 -2.40 -6.53
C ARG A 151 3.90 -3.33 -5.63
N PRO A 152 4.46 -4.48 -5.23
CA PRO A 152 3.86 -5.34 -4.23
C PRO A 152 3.52 -4.56 -2.96
N ILE A 153 2.31 -4.80 -2.44
CA ILE A 153 1.83 -4.21 -1.18
C ILE A 153 1.68 -5.33 -0.17
N ILE A 154 2.33 -5.17 0.98
CA ILE A 154 2.19 -6.01 2.16
C ILE A 154 1.31 -5.25 3.15
N CYS A 155 0.14 -5.78 3.46
CA CYS A 155 -0.88 -5.10 4.27
C CYS A 155 -1.52 -6.05 5.29
N PRO A 156 -2.12 -5.54 6.38
CA PRO A 156 -2.75 -6.40 7.36
C PRO A 156 -4.01 -7.07 6.80
N ASP A 157 -4.27 -8.31 7.23
CA ASP A 157 -5.51 -9.02 6.96
C ASP A 157 -6.65 -8.47 7.85
N ASN A 158 -7.23 -7.34 7.45
CA ASN A 158 -8.30 -6.68 8.20
C ASN A 158 -9.30 -5.94 7.29
N GLU A 159 -10.23 -5.22 7.92
CA GLU A 159 -11.39 -4.59 7.30
C GLU A 159 -11.04 -3.58 6.20
N PHE A 160 -9.84 -2.99 6.22
CA PHE A 160 -9.40 -2.03 5.19
C PHE A 160 -9.00 -2.71 3.88
N PHE A 161 -8.60 -3.98 3.94
CA PHE A 161 -7.98 -4.72 2.84
C PHE A 161 -8.74 -6.00 2.49
N CYS A 162 -9.90 -6.24 3.09
CA CYS A 162 -10.68 -7.46 2.88
C CYS A 162 -11.16 -7.62 1.43
N THR A 163 -11.35 -6.51 0.70
CA THR A 163 -11.75 -6.52 -0.73
C THR A 163 -10.62 -6.94 -1.67
N PHE A 164 -9.37 -6.98 -1.19
CA PHE A 164 -8.24 -7.43 -1.97
C PHE A 164 -7.99 -8.93 -1.80
N THR A 165 -7.48 -9.57 -2.83
CA THR A 165 -7.12 -10.99 -2.85
C THR A 165 -5.64 -11.17 -3.17
N ASN A 166 -5.31 -11.65 -4.37
CA ASN A 166 -3.96 -12.01 -4.81
C ASN A 166 -3.13 -10.79 -5.25
N GLU A 167 -3.75 -9.62 -5.38
CA GLU A 167 -3.10 -8.36 -5.76
C GLU A 167 -2.31 -7.70 -4.61
N VAL A 168 -2.44 -8.22 -3.39
CA VAL A 168 -1.69 -7.79 -2.20
C VAL A 168 -1.25 -9.02 -1.40
N ILE A 169 -0.26 -8.86 -0.54
CA ILE A 169 0.16 -9.88 0.43
C ILE A 169 -0.40 -9.48 1.79
N LYS A 170 -1.19 -10.36 2.41
CA LYS A 170 -1.83 -10.10 3.70
C LYS A 170 -1.04 -10.70 4.86
N TYR A 171 -0.96 -9.98 5.98
CA TYR A 171 -0.30 -10.44 7.19
C TYR A 171 -1.20 -10.31 8.43
N LYS A 172 -1.00 -11.19 9.42
CA LYS A 172 -1.66 -11.16 10.73
C LYS A 172 -0.70 -10.84 11.88
N ASN A 173 0.60 -11.05 11.66
CA ASN A 173 1.66 -10.88 12.66
C ASN A 173 2.96 -10.41 11.99
N VAL A 174 3.97 -10.08 12.81
CA VAL A 174 5.26 -9.55 12.35
C VAL A 174 6.04 -10.56 11.52
N GLU A 175 5.98 -11.85 11.87
CA GLU A 175 6.69 -12.90 11.13
C GLU A 175 6.18 -13.03 9.69
N GLU A 176 4.86 -12.91 9.49
CA GLU A 176 4.23 -12.91 8.17
C GLU A 176 4.58 -11.65 7.35
N ILE A 177 4.81 -10.50 7.99
CA ILE A 177 5.33 -9.31 7.29
C ILE A 177 6.71 -9.61 6.70
N VAL A 178 7.60 -10.16 7.52
CA VAL A 178 8.99 -10.45 7.11
C VAL A 178 9.01 -11.55 6.05
N ARG A 179 8.16 -12.57 6.17
CA ARG A 179 7.97 -13.58 5.14
C ARG A 179 7.49 -12.96 3.83
N GLY A 180 6.47 -12.09 3.88
CA GLY A 180 5.99 -11.38 2.71
C GLY A 180 7.05 -10.50 2.04
N VAL A 181 7.96 -9.90 2.82
CA VAL A 181 9.11 -9.15 2.28
C VAL A 181 10.03 -10.09 1.50
N ILE A 182 10.41 -11.23 2.06
CA ILE A 182 11.30 -12.21 1.41
C ILE A 182 10.62 -12.75 0.14
N ASP A 183 9.36 -13.14 0.25
CA ASP A 183 8.58 -13.67 -0.88
C ASP A 183 8.50 -12.65 -2.02
N VAL A 184 8.42 -11.35 -1.74
CA VAL A 184 8.48 -10.31 -2.76
C VAL A 184 9.84 -10.23 -3.43
N LEU A 185 10.92 -10.27 -2.63
CA LEU A 185 12.28 -10.15 -3.15
C LEU A 185 12.69 -11.37 -4.00
N GLU A 186 12.15 -12.56 -3.69
CA GLU A 186 12.45 -13.81 -4.40
C GLU A 186 11.45 -14.14 -5.51
N ASN A 187 10.14 -13.92 -5.28
CA ASN A 187 9.04 -14.46 -6.08
C ASN A 187 7.90 -13.44 -6.37
N GLY A 188 8.18 -12.13 -6.30
CA GLY A 188 7.17 -11.06 -6.37
C GLY A 188 6.40 -10.92 -7.69
N ASP A 189 6.71 -11.71 -8.72
CA ASP A 189 6.09 -11.60 -10.05
C ASP A 189 4.60 -11.93 -10.07
N GLU A 190 4.15 -12.89 -9.25
CA GLU A 190 2.74 -13.31 -9.24
C GLU A 190 1.82 -12.24 -8.66
N VAL A 191 2.16 -11.71 -7.48
CA VAL A 191 1.41 -10.60 -6.86
C VAL A 191 1.41 -9.37 -7.76
N LEU A 192 2.53 -9.09 -8.44
CA LEU A 192 2.62 -7.97 -9.36
C LEU A 192 1.72 -8.15 -10.59
N ARG A 193 1.64 -9.36 -11.14
CA ARG A 193 0.75 -9.70 -12.26
C ARG A 193 -0.73 -9.56 -11.85
N ALA A 194 -1.08 -10.02 -10.65
CA ALA A 194 -2.42 -9.86 -10.10
C ALA A 194 -2.78 -8.38 -9.87
N ALA A 195 -1.85 -7.59 -9.30
CA ALA A 195 -2.02 -6.16 -9.10
C ALA A 195 -2.25 -5.40 -10.41
N LYS A 196 -1.47 -5.68 -11.46
CA LYS A 196 -1.67 -5.07 -12.80
C LYS A 196 -3.08 -5.36 -13.35
N LYS A 197 -3.51 -6.62 -13.30
CA LYS A 197 -4.86 -7.01 -13.74
C LYS A 197 -5.96 -6.31 -12.93
N TYR A 198 -5.76 -6.16 -11.63
CA TYR A 198 -6.70 -5.46 -10.76
C TYR A 198 -6.81 -3.97 -11.14
N VAL A 199 -5.67 -3.28 -11.28
CA VAL A 199 -5.61 -1.85 -11.65
C VAL A 199 -6.25 -1.60 -13.01
N GLU A 200 -5.93 -2.43 -14.01
CA GLU A 200 -6.51 -2.29 -15.35
C GLU A 200 -8.03 -2.46 -15.32
N LYS A 201 -8.54 -3.41 -14.53
CA LYS A 201 -9.99 -3.66 -14.37
C LYS A 201 -10.70 -2.52 -13.63
N ASN A 202 -10.01 -1.84 -12.72
CA ASN A 202 -10.59 -0.89 -11.76
C ASN A 202 -10.00 0.54 -11.89
N SER A 203 -9.47 0.90 -13.05
CA SER A 203 -9.03 2.27 -13.34
C SER A 203 -10.19 3.26 -13.22
N ALA A 204 -9.88 4.51 -12.87
CA ALA A 204 -10.88 5.57 -12.74
C ALA A 204 -11.80 5.69 -13.97
N GLU A 205 -11.24 5.60 -15.17
CA GLU A 205 -12.01 5.64 -16.43
C GLU A 205 -12.98 4.47 -16.58
N ARG A 206 -12.56 3.25 -16.21
CA ARG A 206 -13.44 2.06 -16.26
C ARG A 206 -14.50 2.09 -15.18
N ILE A 207 -14.17 2.55 -13.98
CA ILE A 207 -15.16 2.71 -12.91
C ILE A 207 -16.18 3.79 -13.29
N ALA A 208 -15.74 4.92 -13.84
CA ALA A 208 -16.65 5.96 -14.32
C ALA A 208 -17.61 5.45 -15.40
N ARG A 209 -17.12 4.69 -16.39
CA ARG A 209 -17.98 4.05 -17.39
C ARG A 209 -19.01 3.11 -16.77
N ARG A 210 -18.58 2.21 -15.88
CA ARG A 210 -19.50 1.32 -15.16
C ARG A 210 -20.59 2.08 -14.42
N ILE A 211 -20.26 3.23 -13.83
CA ILE A 211 -21.22 4.08 -13.12
C ILE A 211 -22.21 4.74 -14.07
N LEU A 212 -21.77 5.19 -15.25
CA LEU A 212 -22.64 5.80 -16.27
C LEU A 212 -23.60 4.79 -16.92
N ASP A 213 -23.25 3.51 -16.90
CA ASP A 213 -24.06 2.41 -17.45
C ASP A 213 -25.14 1.90 -16.45
N LEU A 214 -25.19 2.44 -15.22
CA LEU A 214 -26.20 2.09 -14.19
C LEU A 214 -27.42 3.00 -14.26
#